data_AF-A0A663DQ84-F1
#
_entry.id   AF-A0A663DQ84-F1
#
_cell.length_a   1.000
_cell.length_b   1.000
_cell.length_c   1.000
_cell.angle_alpha   90.00
_cell.angle_beta   90.00
_cell.angle_gamma   90.00
#
_symmetry.space_group_name_H-M   'P 1'
#
loop_
_entity.id
_entity.type
_entity.pdbx_description
1 polymer ?
#
loop_
_entity_poly.entity_id
_entity_poly.type
_entity_poly.pdbx_seq_one_letter_code
_entity_poly.pdbx_strand_id
1 'polypeptide(L)'
;MFSNITRRTHKACLMMAPSLSLSFSEEGDPLSCKVRHRTAVSHENVLCFTVFNSLNHDMTLTEFKFIWYMEYSHRMWGRVVGLAYILPAAYFWQKGWLSRPMKGCVLALCGLVCFQGLLGWYMVKSGLEEKPDSYDIPRVSQYRLAAHLGSALVLYSASLWTGLSLLLPRHKLPETHQLLRLRQYAHGTTALIFLTALSGAFVAGLDAGLVYNSFPKMGDRWIPDDLLAFSPVLRNIFENPTTVQFDHRILGIASVTAVTALYLFSRKIPLPRRTRMAVTSLLAVACMQVGLGIGTLLLYVPTPLAATHQSGSLALLSMALWLMSELRRVPK
;
A
#
# COMPACT_ATOMS: atom_id res chain seq x y z
N MET A 1 1.71 6.98 -1.87
CA MET A 1 2.56 6.95 -3.08
C MET A 1 1.76 6.94 -4.37
N PHE A 2 0.82 6.00 -4.54
CA PHE A 2 -0.01 5.93 -5.75
C PHE A 2 -0.89 7.17 -6.00
N SER A 3 -1.44 7.85 -4.98
CA SER A 3 -2.30 9.05 -5.14
C SER A 3 -1.61 10.32 -5.68
N ASN A 4 -0.43 10.68 -5.17
CA ASN A 4 0.37 11.76 -5.76
C ASN A 4 1.02 11.37 -7.08
N ILE A 5 1.35 10.08 -7.23
CA ILE A 5 1.63 9.55 -8.56
C ILE A 5 0.37 9.71 -9.40
N THR A 6 -0.86 9.48 -8.92
CA THR A 6 -2.12 9.64 -9.65
C THR A 6 -2.32 11.10 -10.09
N ARG A 7 -2.15 12.09 -9.20
CA ARG A 7 -2.21 13.52 -9.54
C ARG A 7 -1.09 13.99 -10.48
N ARG A 8 0.08 13.36 -10.46
CA ARG A 8 1.18 13.70 -11.38
C ARG A 8 1.16 12.85 -12.66
N THR A 9 0.56 11.66 -12.63
CA THR A 9 0.26 10.78 -13.77
C THR A 9 -1.01 11.17 -14.49
N HIS A 10 -1.84 12.06 -13.91
CA HIS A 10 -2.82 12.85 -14.66
C HIS A 10 -2.18 13.56 -15.87
N LYS A 11 -0.84 13.65 -15.88
CA LYS A 11 -0.09 14.23 -16.97
C LYS A 11 0.83 13.28 -17.78
N ALA A 12 0.95 11.98 -17.45
CA ALA A 12 2.05 11.16 -18.03
C ALA A 12 1.80 9.66 -18.27
N CYS A 13 0.67 9.07 -17.90
CA CYS A 13 0.57 7.61 -18.00
C CYS A 13 0.17 7.18 -19.41
N LEU A 14 1.04 6.48 -20.17
CA LEU A 14 0.66 5.25 -20.91
C LEU A 14 1.78 4.49 -21.70
N MET A 15 2.91 4.04 -21.15
CA MET A 15 3.72 3.03 -21.90
C MET A 15 4.20 1.84 -21.05
N MET A 16 3.70 0.67 -21.41
CA MET A 16 4.37 -0.64 -21.40
C MET A 16 4.70 -0.91 -22.89
N ALA A 17 5.83 -1.45 -23.37
CA ALA A 17 6.52 -2.71 -23.06
C ALA A 17 8.05 -2.64 -23.38
N PRO A 18 8.86 -3.69 -23.11
CA PRO A 18 10.31 -3.60 -22.91
C PRO A 18 11.11 -3.94 -24.17
N SER A 19 11.78 -2.98 -24.79
CA SER A 19 13.04 -3.22 -25.51
C SER A 19 13.63 -1.92 -26.04
N LEU A 20 14.96 -1.85 -25.99
CA LEU A 20 15.85 -0.77 -26.40
C LEU A 20 15.99 0.43 -25.46
N SER A 21 17.25 0.62 -25.07
CA SER A 21 17.85 1.82 -24.50
C SER A 21 17.45 3.07 -25.29
N LEU A 22 16.67 3.96 -24.67
CA LEU A 22 16.44 5.31 -25.16
C LEU A 22 17.74 6.12 -25.02
N SER A 23 18.39 6.40 -26.14
CA SER A 23 19.39 7.47 -26.26
C SER A 23 18.65 8.74 -26.66
N PHE A 24 18.70 9.76 -25.80
CA PHE A 24 18.13 11.08 -26.06
C PHE A 24 19.27 12.01 -26.49
N SER A 25 19.28 12.41 -27.77
CA SER A 25 20.18 13.46 -28.28
C SER A 25 19.61 14.82 -27.91
N GLU A 26 20.39 15.65 -27.23
CA GLU A 26 20.13 17.08 -27.07
C GLU A 26 20.51 17.80 -28.37
N GLU A 27 19.60 17.91 -29.34
CA GLU A 27 19.72 18.92 -30.41
C GLU A 27 18.46 19.00 -31.27
N GLY A 28 17.88 20.20 -31.38
CA GLY A 28 17.04 20.61 -32.51
C GLY A 28 15.52 20.80 -32.28
N ASP A 29 15.12 22.07 -32.20
CA ASP A 29 13.82 22.71 -32.54
C ASP A 29 12.47 22.11 -32.05
N PRO A 30 11.59 22.89 -31.35
CA PRO A 30 10.43 22.33 -30.66
C PRO A 30 9.18 22.03 -31.53
N LEU A 31 9.22 22.17 -32.86
CA LEU A 31 7.99 22.17 -33.68
C LEU A 31 7.97 21.29 -34.94
N SER A 32 8.96 20.44 -35.19
CA SER A 32 8.86 19.51 -36.33
C SER A 32 9.64 18.22 -36.15
N CYS A 33 9.03 17.21 -35.52
CA CYS A 33 9.51 15.84 -35.64
C CYS A 33 8.73 15.13 -36.76
N LYS A 34 9.29 15.18 -37.97
CA LYS A 34 8.77 14.47 -39.14
C LYS A 34 9.05 12.97 -38.96
N VAL A 35 8.01 12.19 -38.66
CA VAL A 35 8.09 10.74 -38.50
C VAL A 35 8.59 10.11 -39.80
N ARG A 36 9.88 9.75 -39.82
CA ARG A 36 10.48 9.03 -40.94
C ARG A 36 10.12 7.56 -40.77
N HIS A 37 9.24 7.06 -41.64
CA HIS A 37 8.92 5.64 -41.77
C HIS A 37 10.20 4.83 -42.03
N ARG A 38 10.79 4.24 -40.98
CA ARG A 38 11.61 3.02 -41.06
C ARG A 38 11.84 2.49 -39.65
N THR A 39 11.57 1.21 -39.50
CA THR A 39 11.67 0.34 -38.31
C THR A 39 10.54 0.47 -37.29
N ALA A 40 10.06 -0.69 -36.86
CA ALA A 40 8.81 -0.90 -36.14
C ALA A 40 8.86 -0.27 -34.74
N VAL A 41 8.34 0.95 -34.62
CA VAL A 41 7.94 1.54 -33.34
C VAL A 41 6.67 0.80 -32.90
N SER A 42 6.66 0.20 -31.71
CA SER A 42 5.46 -0.49 -31.21
C SER A 42 4.29 0.49 -31.17
N HIS A 43 3.09 0.04 -31.52
CA HIS A 43 1.87 0.87 -31.48
C HIS A 43 1.64 1.55 -30.12
N GLU A 44 2.11 0.93 -29.02
CA GLU A 44 2.08 1.46 -27.66
C GLU A 44 2.93 2.74 -27.52
N ASN A 45 4.05 2.83 -28.24
CA ASN A 45 4.97 3.97 -28.22
C ASN A 45 4.46 5.18 -29.03
N VAL A 46 3.52 4.98 -29.96
CA VAL A 46 2.86 6.09 -30.67
C VAL A 46 1.71 6.62 -29.82
N LEU A 47 0.99 5.76 -29.11
CA LEU A 47 -0.21 6.14 -28.35
C LEU A 47 0.08 7.09 -27.18
N CYS A 48 1.21 6.92 -26.47
CA CYS A 48 1.48 7.71 -25.25
C CYS A 48 2.22 9.02 -25.48
N PHE A 49 2.86 9.18 -26.65
CA PHE A 49 3.20 10.52 -27.15
C PHE A 49 1.92 11.31 -27.50
N THR A 50 0.90 10.64 -28.08
CA THR A 50 -0.40 11.27 -28.40
C THR A 50 -1.19 11.67 -27.14
N VAL A 51 -1.22 10.83 -26.08
CA VAL A 51 -1.85 11.17 -24.79
C VAL A 51 -1.13 12.31 -24.06
N PHE A 52 0.21 12.33 -24.09
CA PHE A 52 1.01 13.45 -23.58
C PHE A 52 0.64 14.76 -24.29
N ASN A 53 0.55 14.73 -25.63
CA ASN A 53 0.22 15.90 -26.44
C ASN A 53 -1.24 16.37 -26.29
N SER A 54 -2.17 15.47 -25.99
CA SER A 54 -3.61 15.79 -25.94
C SER A 54 -4.09 16.34 -24.59
N LEU A 55 -3.31 16.23 -23.50
CA LEU A 55 -3.75 16.62 -22.15
C LEU A 55 -2.77 17.55 -21.40
N ASN A 56 -1.52 17.70 -21.85
CA ASN A 56 -0.44 18.23 -20.99
C ASN A 56 0.45 19.27 -21.64
N HIS A 57 -0.08 20.48 -21.81
CA HIS A 57 0.74 21.63 -22.22
C HIS A 57 1.77 22.08 -21.16
N ASP A 58 1.65 21.65 -19.89
CA ASP A 58 2.45 22.17 -18.76
C ASP A 58 3.22 21.10 -17.95
N MET A 59 3.78 20.03 -18.54
CA MET A 59 4.68 19.11 -17.80
C MET A 59 6.13 19.30 -18.25
N THR A 60 7.06 19.45 -17.30
CA THR A 60 8.49 19.46 -17.60
C THR A 60 9.04 18.05 -17.87
N LEU A 61 10.07 17.94 -18.71
CA LEU A 61 10.75 16.66 -18.98
C LEU A 61 11.27 15.99 -17.70
N THR A 62 11.71 16.77 -16.72
CA THR A 62 12.19 16.29 -15.43
C THR A 62 11.09 15.60 -14.63
N GLU A 63 9.90 16.19 -14.59
CA GLU A 63 8.73 15.60 -13.93
C GLU A 63 8.29 14.30 -14.61
N PHE A 64 8.27 14.29 -15.94
CA PHE A 64 7.98 13.09 -16.73
C PHE A 64 8.96 11.96 -16.38
N LYS A 65 10.27 12.24 -16.45
CA LYS A 65 11.33 11.25 -16.14
C LYS A 65 11.16 10.69 -14.73
N PHE A 66 10.92 11.54 -13.73
CA PHE A 66 10.72 11.09 -12.35
C PHE A 66 9.56 10.09 -12.24
N ILE A 67 8.40 10.42 -12.80
CA ILE A 67 7.22 9.54 -12.76
C ILE A 67 7.51 8.22 -13.48
N TRP A 68 8.10 8.31 -14.68
CA TRP A 68 8.43 7.14 -15.49
C TRP A 68 9.38 6.18 -14.76
N TYR A 69 10.48 6.70 -14.19
CA TYR A 69 11.44 5.86 -13.46
C TYR A 69 10.83 5.21 -12.24
N MET A 70 9.96 5.90 -11.50
CA MET A 70 9.27 5.32 -10.34
C MET A 70 8.33 4.19 -10.74
N GLU A 71 7.55 4.37 -11.79
CA GLU A 71 6.62 3.34 -12.29
C GLU A 71 7.37 2.13 -12.87
N TYR A 72 8.37 2.38 -13.72
CA TYR A 72 9.24 1.33 -14.26
C TYR A 72 9.91 0.52 -13.15
N SER A 73 10.52 1.21 -12.17
CA SER A 73 11.21 0.57 -11.04
C SER A 73 10.24 -0.28 -10.21
N HIS A 74 9.03 0.22 -9.95
CA HIS A 74 8.00 -0.54 -9.24
C HIS A 74 7.59 -1.81 -9.99
N ARG A 75 7.44 -1.74 -11.32
CA ARG A 75 7.15 -2.93 -12.15
C ARG A 75 8.29 -3.94 -12.15
N MET A 76 9.54 -3.47 -12.26
CA MET A 76 10.70 -4.35 -12.18
C MET A 76 10.79 -5.02 -10.81
N TRP A 77 10.52 -4.27 -9.74
CA TRP A 77 10.47 -4.79 -8.38
C TRP A 77 9.41 -5.88 -8.23
N GLY A 78 8.21 -5.70 -8.78
CA GLY A 78 7.18 -6.73 -8.80
C GLY A 78 7.63 -8.04 -9.46
N ARG A 79 8.38 -7.95 -10.58
CA ARG A 79 8.94 -9.14 -11.26
C ARG A 79 10.01 -9.82 -10.42
N VAL A 80 10.90 -9.03 -9.82
CA VAL A 80 11.95 -9.54 -8.92
C VAL A 80 11.32 -10.26 -7.73
N VAL A 81 10.29 -9.69 -7.11
CA VAL A 81 9.52 -10.35 -6.05
C VAL A 81 8.89 -11.64 -6.57
N GLY A 82 8.29 -11.62 -7.76
CA GLY A 82 7.77 -12.83 -8.42
C GLY A 82 8.80 -13.96 -8.50
N LEU A 83 9.97 -13.66 -9.04
CA LEU A 83 11.08 -14.61 -9.15
C LEU A 83 11.60 -15.07 -7.77
N ALA A 84 11.66 -14.16 -6.79
CA ALA A 84 12.11 -14.47 -5.44
C ALA A 84 11.17 -15.41 -4.68
N TYR A 85 9.89 -15.50 -5.04
CA TYR A 85 8.98 -16.53 -4.51
C TYR A 85 9.04 -17.81 -5.35
N ILE A 86 8.94 -17.68 -6.68
CA ILE A 86 8.75 -18.83 -7.56
C ILE A 86 10.02 -19.70 -7.67
N LEU A 87 11.21 -19.10 -7.81
CA LEU A 87 12.44 -19.87 -8.02
C LEU A 87 12.81 -20.71 -6.79
N PRO A 88 12.86 -20.16 -5.55
CA PRO A 88 13.13 -20.97 -4.36
C PRO A 88 12.03 -21.98 -4.10
N ALA A 89 10.76 -21.63 -4.34
CA ALA A 89 9.65 -22.57 -4.19
C ALA A 89 9.81 -23.79 -5.11
N ALA A 90 10.10 -23.59 -6.40
CA ALA A 90 10.33 -24.67 -7.35
C ALA A 90 11.53 -25.53 -6.95
N TYR A 91 12.63 -24.90 -6.55
CA TYR A 91 13.84 -25.60 -6.11
C TYR A 91 13.58 -26.47 -4.86
N PHE A 92 12.98 -25.91 -3.80
CA PHE A 92 12.68 -26.66 -2.58
C PHE A 92 11.63 -27.75 -2.79
N TRP A 93 10.72 -27.54 -3.73
CA TRP A 93 9.73 -28.55 -4.11
C TRP A 93 10.39 -29.75 -4.80
N GLN A 94 11.25 -29.51 -5.79
CA GLN A 94 11.99 -30.56 -6.50
C GLN A 94 12.93 -31.34 -5.56
N LYS A 95 13.57 -30.64 -4.62
CA LYS A 95 14.42 -31.28 -3.61
C LYS A 95 13.65 -32.04 -2.51
N GLY A 96 12.32 -31.92 -2.47
CA GLY A 96 11.50 -32.58 -1.45
C GLY A 96 11.66 -32.00 -0.04
N TRP A 97 12.20 -30.80 0.11
CA TRP A 97 12.49 -30.17 1.42
C TRP A 97 11.24 -29.60 2.11
N LEU A 98 10.13 -29.50 1.39
CA LEU A 98 8.89 -28.95 1.91
C LEU A 98 8.04 -30.04 2.57
N SER A 99 7.72 -29.83 3.86
CA SER A 99 6.72 -30.63 4.56
C SER A 99 5.34 -30.47 3.93
N ARG A 100 4.44 -31.45 4.11
CA ARG A 100 3.06 -31.41 3.58
C ARG A 100 2.32 -30.09 3.87
N PRO A 101 2.29 -29.55 5.11
CA PRO A 101 1.63 -28.27 5.36
C PRO A 101 2.37 -27.09 4.70
N MET A 102 3.71 -27.14 4.63
CA MET A 102 4.50 -26.08 3.99
C MET A 102 4.24 -26.01 2.47
N LYS A 103 4.03 -27.16 1.82
CA LYS A 103 3.65 -27.20 0.40
C LYS A 103 2.40 -26.38 0.11
N GLY A 104 1.35 -26.55 0.92
CA GLY A 104 0.12 -25.75 0.80
C GLY A 104 0.35 -24.26 1.05
N CYS A 105 1.15 -23.92 2.06
CA CYS A 105 1.51 -22.53 2.35
C CYS A 105 2.29 -21.87 1.20
N VAL A 106 3.30 -22.54 0.65
CA VAL A 106 4.10 -22.05 -0.47
C VAL A 106 3.25 -21.87 -1.73
N LEU A 107 2.36 -22.82 -2.03
CA LEU A 107 1.41 -22.69 -3.15
C LEU A 107 0.48 -21.50 -2.97
N ALA A 108 -0.07 -21.29 -1.77
CA ALA A 108 -0.93 -20.14 -1.49
C ALA A 108 -0.17 -18.80 -1.64
N LEU A 109 1.06 -18.70 -1.14
CA LEU A 109 1.89 -17.51 -1.31
C LEU A 109 2.24 -17.24 -2.78
N CYS A 110 2.63 -18.27 -3.54
CA CYS A 110 2.88 -18.13 -4.98
C CYS A 110 1.61 -17.72 -5.73
N GLY A 111 0.46 -18.29 -5.37
CA GLY A 111 -0.85 -17.90 -5.92
C GLY A 111 -1.17 -16.42 -5.64
N LEU A 112 -0.93 -15.94 -4.42
CA LEU A 112 -1.10 -14.52 -4.07
C LEU A 112 -0.15 -13.60 -4.84
N VAL A 113 1.09 -14.03 -5.10
CA VAL A 113 2.05 -13.28 -5.94
C VAL A 113 1.57 -13.18 -7.39
N CYS A 114 1.10 -14.28 -7.98
CA CYS A 114 0.52 -14.26 -9.33
C CYS A 114 -0.73 -13.38 -9.38
N PHE A 115 -1.61 -13.50 -8.38
CA PHE A 115 -2.81 -12.68 -8.25
C PHE A 115 -2.49 -11.19 -8.12
N GLN A 116 -1.42 -10.83 -7.37
CA GLN A 116 -0.91 -9.47 -7.30
C GLN A 116 -0.48 -8.93 -8.67
N GLY A 117 0.24 -9.73 -9.45
CA GLY A 117 0.61 -9.39 -10.83
C GLY A 117 -0.61 -9.18 -11.73
N LEU A 118 -1.62 -10.06 -11.64
CA LEU A 118 -2.88 -9.95 -12.38
C LEU A 118 -3.67 -8.70 -12.00
N LEU A 119 -3.79 -8.38 -10.71
CA LEU A 119 -4.43 -7.15 -10.24
C LEU A 119 -3.68 -5.90 -10.70
N GLY A 120 -2.35 -5.92 -10.65
CA GLY A 120 -1.53 -4.81 -11.14
C GLY A 120 -1.71 -4.57 -12.65
N TRP A 121 -1.76 -5.63 -13.45
CA TRP A 121 -2.10 -5.54 -14.88
C TRP A 121 -3.52 -5.00 -15.10
N TYR A 122 -4.50 -5.52 -14.35
CA TYR A 122 -5.88 -5.06 -14.42
C TYR A 122 -6.02 -3.57 -14.09
N MET A 123 -5.34 -3.08 -13.05
CA MET A 123 -5.31 -1.66 -12.68
C MET A 123 -4.80 -0.77 -13.82
N VAL A 124 -3.76 -1.20 -14.53
CA VAL A 124 -3.21 -0.44 -15.66
C VAL A 124 -4.19 -0.46 -16.81
N LYS A 125 -4.57 -1.64 -17.33
CA LYS A 125 -5.46 -1.77 -18.50
C LYS A 125 -6.74 -0.94 -18.34
N SER A 126 -7.37 -1.07 -17.19
CA SER A 126 -8.66 -0.45 -16.91
C SER A 126 -8.59 1.04 -16.56
N GLY A 127 -7.39 1.61 -16.47
CA GLY A 127 -7.16 3.06 -16.46
C GLY A 127 -6.97 3.66 -17.86
N LEU A 128 -6.80 2.81 -18.89
CA LEU A 128 -6.59 3.23 -20.28
C LEU A 128 -7.89 3.20 -21.11
N GLU A 129 -8.95 2.58 -20.58
CA GLU A 129 -10.26 2.53 -21.23
C GLU A 129 -10.94 3.89 -21.07
N GLU A 130 -10.99 4.66 -22.16
CA GLU A 130 -11.74 5.92 -22.24
C GLU A 130 -13.22 5.65 -21.98
N LYS A 131 -13.83 6.43 -21.08
CA LYS A 131 -15.28 6.45 -20.96
C LYS A 131 -15.80 7.43 -22.02
N PRO A 132 -16.57 6.96 -23.03
CA PRO A 132 -17.00 7.81 -24.14
C PRO A 132 -17.90 8.99 -23.71
N ASP A 133 -18.47 8.94 -22.51
CA ASP A 133 -19.47 9.90 -22.03
C ASP A 133 -19.02 10.76 -20.83
N SER A 134 -17.75 10.70 -20.41
CA SER A 134 -17.27 11.61 -19.36
C SER A 134 -15.89 12.20 -19.67
N TYR A 135 -15.78 13.53 -19.57
CA TYR A 135 -14.52 14.29 -19.49
C TYR A 135 -13.77 14.01 -18.16
N ASP A 136 -13.94 12.82 -17.58
CA ASP A 136 -13.25 12.43 -16.36
C ASP A 136 -11.83 12.02 -16.70
N ILE A 137 -10.89 12.59 -15.96
CA ILE A 137 -9.47 12.32 -16.10
C ILE A 137 -9.23 10.82 -15.79
N PRO A 138 -8.53 10.05 -16.66
CA PRO A 138 -8.31 8.63 -16.46
C PRO A 138 -7.57 8.37 -15.14
N ARG A 139 -8.33 7.91 -14.14
CA ARG A 139 -7.83 7.57 -12.80
C ARG A 139 -8.12 6.12 -12.48
N VAL A 140 -7.16 5.47 -11.84
CA VAL A 140 -7.38 4.13 -11.29
C VAL A 140 -8.41 4.26 -10.16
N SER A 141 -9.52 3.54 -10.28
CA SER A 141 -10.57 3.55 -9.26
C SER A 141 -9.99 3.22 -7.87
N GLN A 142 -10.43 3.95 -6.86
CA GLN A 142 -10.08 3.74 -5.45
C GLN A 142 -10.33 2.29 -5.00
N TYR A 143 -11.33 1.63 -5.57
CA TYR A 143 -11.61 0.21 -5.31
C TYR A 143 -10.50 -0.71 -5.81
N ARG A 144 -9.97 -0.46 -7.01
CA ARG A 144 -8.86 -1.25 -7.58
C ARG A 144 -7.57 -1.01 -6.80
N LEU A 145 -7.30 0.25 -6.44
CA LEU A 145 -6.16 0.61 -5.60
C LEU A 145 -6.23 -0.06 -4.23
N ALA A 146 -7.40 -0.03 -3.57
CA ALA A 146 -7.63 -0.70 -2.30
C ALA A 146 -7.50 -2.23 -2.40
N ALA A 147 -8.05 -2.84 -3.45
CA ALA A 147 -7.92 -4.28 -3.68
C ALA A 147 -6.45 -4.71 -3.88
N HIS A 148 -5.69 -3.96 -4.67
CA HIS A 148 -4.28 -4.25 -4.91
C HIS A 148 -3.43 -4.04 -3.66
N LEU A 149 -3.58 -2.91 -2.95
CA LEU A 149 -2.87 -2.69 -1.69
C LEU A 149 -3.27 -3.73 -0.63
N GLY A 150 -4.55 -4.01 -0.48
CA GLY A 150 -5.07 -4.96 0.50
C GLY A 150 -4.52 -6.37 0.29
N SER A 151 -4.55 -6.87 -0.95
CA SER A 151 -3.96 -8.19 -1.24
C SER A 151 -2.43 -8.19 -1.13
N ALA A 152 -1.74 -7.06 -1.37
CA ALA A 152 -0.31 -6.93 -1.08
C ALA A 152 -0.02 -6.99 0.43
N LEU A 153 -0.84 -6.35 1.26
CA LEU A 153 -0.74 -6.43 2.72
C LEU A 153 -1.01 -7.85 3.23
N VAL A 154 -1.96 -8.58 2.63
CA VAL A 154 -2.23 -9.99 2.97
C VAL A 154 -1.03 -10.86 2.61
N LEU A 155 -0.50 -10.74 1.38
CA LEU A 155 0.69 -11.45 0.94
C LEU A 155 1.88 -11.16 1.86
N TYR A 156 2.13 -9.89 2.17
CA TYR A 156 3.18 -9.46 3.09
C TYR A 156 3.01 -10.07 4.48
N SER A 157 1.80 -9.96 5.05
CA SER A 157 1.50 -10.45 6.40
C SER A 157 1.67 -11.97 6.50
N ALA A 158 1.18 -12.71 5.50
CA ALA A 158 1.33 -14.17 5.44
C ALA A 158 2.80 -14.57 5.31
N SER A 159 3.57 -13.87 4.48
CA SER A 159 4.98 -14.16 4.25
C SER A 159 5.84 -13.85 5.47
N LEU A 160 5.63 -12.68 6.08
CA LEU A 160 6.29 -12.31 7.32
C LEU A 160 5.93 -13.28 8.44
N TRP A 161 4.65 -13.62 8.58
CA TRP A 161 4.20 -14.59 9.58
C TRP A 161 4.86 -15.97 9.39
N THR A 162 4.95 -16.47 8.15
CA THR A 162 5.64 -17.71 7.84
C THR A 162 7.13 -17.63 8.16
N GLY A 163 7.81 -16.53 7.78
CA GLY A 163 9.21 -16.31 8.11
C GLY A 163 9.47 -16.30 9.63
N LEU A 164 8.69 -15.51 10.38
CA LEU A 164 8.75 -15.47 11.85
C LEU A 164 8.43 -16.84 12.46
N SER A 165 7.55 -17.62 11.83
CA SER A 165 7.20 -18.97 12.29
C SER A 165 8.33 -19.98 12.16
N LEU A 166 9.16 -19.83 11.15
CA LEU A 166 10.28 -20.72 10.87
C LEU A 166 11.56 -20.29 11.58
N LEU A 167 11.80 -18.98 11.68
CA LEU A 167 13.06 -18.43 12.20
C LEU A 167 13.05 -18.21 13.71
N LEU A 168 11.89 -17.97 14.32
CA LEU A 168 11.82 -17.61 15.72
C LEU A 168 11.36 -18.78 16.61
N PRO A 169 12.12 -19.11 17.66
CA PRO A 169 11.72 -20.13 18.62
C PRO A 169 10.47 -19.67 19.37
N ARG A 170 9.60 -20.63 19.71
CA ARG A 170 8.40 -20.35 20.51
C ARG A 170 8.75 -20.24 21.98
N HIS A 171 8.23 -19.22 22.65
CA HIS A 171 8.32 -19.10 24.10
C HIS A 171 7.26 -20.00 24.77
N LYS A 172 7.67 -20.79 25.77
CA LYS A 172 6.73 -21.46 26.68
C LYS A 172 6.19 -20.43 27.66
N LEU A 173 5.06 -19.82 27.31
CA LEU A 173 4.37 -18.86 28.17
C LEU A 173 3.30 -19.59 29.01
N PRO A 174 3.16 -19.29 30.31
CA PRO A 174 2.11 -19.88 31.14
C PRO A 174 0.74 -19.47 30.62
N GLU A 175 -0.20 -20.41 30.55
CA GLU A 175 -1.57 -20.15 30.07
C GLU A 175 -2.42 -19.46 31.16
N THR A 176 -2.06 -18.23 31.52
CA THR A 176 -2.84 -17.40 32.46
C THR A 176 -3.98 -16.67 31.75
N HIS A 177 -5.04 -16.35 32.48
CA HIS A 177 -6.18 -15.59 31.94
C HIS A 177 -5.77 -14.22 31.37
N GLN A 178 -4.81 -13.55 32.02
CA GLN A 178 -4.30 -12.26 31.54
C GLN A 178 -3.54 -12.40 30.22
N LEU A 179 -2.74 -13.46 30.04
CA LEU A 179 -2.06 -13.72 28.78
C LEU A 179 -3.03 -14.04 27.64
N LEU A 180 -4.11 -14.77 27.94
CA LEU A 180 -5.17 -15.04 26.97
C LEU A 180 -5.84 -13.74 26.49
N ARG A 181 -6.18 -12.82 27.41
CA ARG A 181 -6.68 -11.49 27.05
C ARG A 181 -5.66 -10.69 26.24
N LEU A 182 -4.38 -10.70 26.63
CA LEU A 182 -3.31 -10.01 25.88
C LEU A 182 -3.24 -10.50 24.44
N ARG A 183 -3.34 -11.82 24.21
CA ARG A 183 -3.40 -12.42 22.87
C ARG A 183 -4.61 -11.94 22.08
N GLN A 184 -5.79 -11.95 22.68
CA GLN A 184 -7.02 -11.47 22.03
C GLN A 184 -6.90 -9.99 21.64
N TYR A 185 -6.43 -9.15 22.55
CA TYR A 185 -6.20 -7.73 22.27
C TYR A 185 -5.12 -7.51 21.21
N ALA A 186 -4.06 -8.32 21.19
CA ALA A 186 -3.03 -8.24 20.14
C ALA A 186 -3.59 -8.61 18.76
N HIS A 187 -4.45 -9.63 18.67
CA HIS A 187 -5.16 -9.97 17.43
C HIS A 187 -6.10 -8.86 16.97
N GLY A 188 -6.93 -8.34 17.89
CA GLY A 188 -7.85 -7.23 17.59
C GLY A 188 -7.10 -5.96 17.15
N THR A 189 -6.01 -5.63 17.82
CA THR A 189 -5.15 -4.48 17.49
C THR A 189 -4.48 -4.67 16.12
N THR A 190 -3.99 -5.87 15.81
CA THR A 190 -3.37 -6.16 14.50
C THR A 190 -4.41 -6.06 13.38
N ALA A 191 -5.62 -6.57 13.58
CA ALA A 191 -6.72 -6.43 12.63
C ALA A 191 -7.10 -4.96 12.42
N LEU A 192 -7.19 -4.17 13.49
CA LEU A 192 -7.46 -2.74 13.41
C LEU A 192 -6.36 -1.99 12.64
N ILE A 193 -5.08 -2.26 12.91
CA ILE A 193 -3.95 -1.68 12.16
C ILE A 193 -4.03 -2.03 10.67
N PHE A 194 -4.37 -3.30 10.35
CA PHE A 194 -4.55 -3.73 8.96
C PHE A 194 -5.70 -2.95 8.29
N LEU A 195 -6.84 -2.79 8.96
CA LEU A 195 -7.98 -2.02 8.44
C LEU A 195 -7.64 -0.54 8.25
N THR A 196 -6.89 0.06 9.18
CA THR A 196 -6.39 1.45 9.06
C THR A 196 -5.44 1.61 7.87
N ALA A 197 -4.53 0.65 7.67
CA ALA A 197 -3.64 0.64 6.51
C ALA A 197 -4.43 0.54 5.19
N LEU A 198 -5.46 -0.31 5.17
CA LEU A 198 -6.34 -0.48 4.01
C LEU A 198 -7.19 0.76 3.73
N SER A 199 -7.75 1.42 4.76
CA SER A 199 -8.54 2.65 4.58
C SER A 199 -7.71 3.79 3.98
N GLY A 200 -6.40 3.81 4.25
CA GLY A 200 -5.46 4.72 3.59
C GLY A 200 -5.40 4.59 2.07
N ALA A 201 -5.75 3.44 1.49
CA ALA A 201 -5.85 3.27 0.04
C ALA A 201 -7.03 4.06 -0.55
N PHE A 202 -8.15 4.15 0.16
CA PHE A 202 -9.30 4.95 -0.26
C PHE A 202 -8.98 6.44 -0.13
N VAL A 203 -8.31 6.85 0.95
CA VAL A 203 -7.85 8.25 1.13
C VAL A 203 -6.95 8.67 -0.04
N ALA A 204 -6.03 7.78 -0.43
CA ALA A 204 -5.19 7.98 -1.59
C ALA A 204 -6.03 8.01 -2.89
N GLY A 205 -6.85 7.00 -3.16
CA GLY A 205 -7.58 6.88 -4.43
C GLY A 205 -8.61 7.98 -4.68
N LEU A 206 -9.20 8.54 -3.63
CA LEU A 206 -10.13 9.68 -3.71
C LEU A 206 -9.46 11.02 -3.53
N ASP A 207 -8.14 11.06 -3.35
CA ASP A 207 -7.42 12.30 -3.10
C ASP A 207 -7.91 13.06 -1.85
N ALA A 208 -8.53 12.31 -0.93
CA ALA A 208 -9.22 12.80 0.26
C ALA A 208 -8.29 13.48 1.27
N GLY A 209 -6.97 13.22 1.18
CA GLY A 209 -5.97 13.87 2.02
C GLY A 209 -5.87 15.39 1.83
N LEU A 210 -6.44 15.95 0.76
CA LEU A 210 -6.46 17.40 0.49
C LEU A 210 -7.81 18.09 0.77
N VAL A 211 -8.78 17.37 1.34
CA VAL A 211 -10.11 17.97 1.59
C VAL A 211 -10.05 18.87 2.83
N TYR A 212 -9.69 18.31 3.98
CA TYR A 212 -9.44 19.07 5.20
C TYR A 212 -7.99 18.91 5.64
N ASN A 213 -7.21 19.99 5.69
CA ASN A 213 -5.78 19.95 6.05
C ASN A 213 -5.48 20.50 7.46
N SER A 214 -6.46 20.42 8.36
CA SER A 214 -6.34 20.75 9.79
C SER A 214 -6.40 19.50 10.66
N PHE A 215 -5.83 19.57 11.86
CA PHE A 215 -5.91 18.53 12.90
C PHE A 215 -5.91 19.20 14.29
N PRO A 216 -6.68 18.72 15.29
CA PRO A 216 -7.53 17.52 15.28
C PRO A 216 -8.90 17.73 14.61
N LYS A 217 -9.36 18.96 14.48
CA LYS A 217 -10.61 19.32 13.80
C LYS A 217 -10.48 19.18 12.27
N MET A 218 -11.61 19.05 11.58
CA MET A 218 -11.75 19.13 10.13
C MET A 218 -12.34 20.50 9.77
N GLY A 219 -11.48 21.45 9.41
CA GLY A 219 -11.82 22.87 9.37
C GLY A 219 -12.14 23.37 10.78
N ASP A 220 -13.25 24.11 10.91
CA ASP A 220 -13.70 24.65 12.20
C ASP A 220 -14.48 23.63 13.05
N ARG A 221 -14.80 22.45 12.49
CA ARG A 221 -15.71 21.46 13.07
C ARG A 221 -15.01 20.15 13.44
N TRP A 222 -15.56 19.44 14.41
CA TRP A 222 -15.11 18.07 14.75
C TRP A 222 -15.68 17.01 13.81
N ILE A 223 -16.94 17.22 13.41
CA ILE A 223 -17.68 16.36 12.49
C ILE A 223 -18.15 17.28 11.35
N PRO A 224 -17.67 17.08 10.11
CA PRO A 224 -18.14 17.82 8.95
C PRO A 224 -19.62 17.52 8.62
N ASP A 225 -20.33 18.50 8.08
CA ASP A 225 -21.77 18.35 7.75
C ASP A 225 -21.98 17.53 6.47
N ASP A 226 -20.95 17.43 5.62
CA ASP A 226 -20.97 16.78 4.31
C ASP A 226 -20.67 15.27 4.35
N LEU A 227 -20.61 14.65 5.54
CA LEU A 227 -20.32 13.21 5.70
C LEU A 227 -21.37 12.28 5.06
N LEU A 228 -22.61 12.73 4.92
CA LEU A 228 -23.72 11.96 4.35
C LEU A 228 -24.27 12.58 3.06
N ALA A 229 -23.45 13.37 2.36
CA ALA A 229 -23.87 14.10 1.17
C ALA A 229 -24.31 13.20 0.01
N PHE A 230 -23.82 11.96 -0.08
CA PHE A 230 -24.13 11.05 -1.19
C PHE A 230 -25.27 10.09 -0.85
N SER A 231 -26.08 9.76 -1.86
CA SER A 231 -27.13 8.73 -1.77
C SER A 231 -26.82 7.55 -2.71
N PRO A 232 -27.03 6.29 -2.28
CA PRO A 232 -27.39 5.85 -0.93
C PRO A 232 -26.25 6.06 0.09
N VAL A 233 -26.60 6.08 1.38
CA VAL A 233 -25.68 6.37 2.51
C VAL A 233 -24.36 5.59 2.44
N LEU A 234 -24.42 4.32 2.03
CA LEU A 234 -23.25 3.44 1.89
C LEU A 234 -22.17 3.99 0.94
N ARG A 235 -22.53 4.78 -0.06
CA ARG A 235 -21.56 5.39 -0.98
C ARG A 235 -20.63 6.36 -0.26
N ASN A 236 -21.08 7.00 0.83
CA ASN A 236 -20.22 7.94 1.55
C ASN A 236 -18.97 7.26 2.11
N ILE A 237 -19.11 6.03 2.62
CA ILE A 237 -18.01 5.29 3.26
C ILE A 237 -16.85 5.00 2.27
N PHE A 238 -17.14 4.89 0.97
CA PHE A 238 -16.16 4.47 -0.03
C PHE A 238 -15.89 5.49 -1.16
N GLU A 239 -16.75 6.49 -1.31
CA GLU A 239 -16.74 7.41 -2.45
C GLU A 239 -16.80 8.87 -2.05
N ASN A 240 -17.27 9.21 -0.83
CA ASN A 240 -17.24 10.58 -0.34
C ASN A 240 -15.86 10.87 0.26
N PRO A 241 -15.06 11.78 -0.33
CA PRO A 241 -13.71 12.08 0.15
C PRO A 241 -13.68 12.55 1.61
N THR A 242 -14.66 13.35 2.04
CA THR A 242 -14.74 13.84 3.43
C THR A 242 -14.93 12.69 4.41
N THR A 243 -15.87 11.79 4.11
CA THR A 243 -16.17 10.63 4.96
C THR A 243 -15.00 9.66 5.01
N VAL A 244 -14.39 9.35 3.87
CA VAL A 244 -13.20 8.50 3.81
C VAL A 244 -12.03 9.10 4.61
N GLN A 245 -11.84 10.42 4.53
CA GLN A 245 -10.83 11.11 5.32
C GLN A 245 -11.13 11.03 6.82
N PHE A 246 -12.39 11.28 7.21
CA PHE A 246 -12.85 11.21 8.60
C PHE A 246 -12.67 9.79 9.16
N ASP A 247 -13.15 8.77 8.45
CA ASP A 247 -13.06 7.36 8.85
C ASP A 247 -11.60 6.94 9.05
N HIS A 248 -10.69 7.33 8.15
CA HIS A 248 -9.27 7.03 8.30
C HIS A 248 -8.66 7.71 9.53
N ARG A 249 -9.04 8.97 9.85
CA ARG A 249 -8.60 9.65 11.07
C ARG A 249 -9.06 8.91 12.32
N ILE A 250 -10.33 8.51 12.37
CA ILE A 250 -10.90 7.76 13.49
C ILE A 250 -10.22 6.41 13.66
N LEU A 251 -10.01 5.67 12.57
CA LEU A 251 -9.28 4.40 12.56
C LEU A 251 -7.82 4.57 13.05
N GLY A 252 -7.15 5.66 12.66
CA GLY A 252 -5.82 6.01 13.15
C GLY A 252 -5.77 6.26 14.67
N ILE A 253 -6.71 7.08 15.18
CA ILE A 253 -6.85 7.37 16.62
C ILE A 253 -7.17 6.08 17.40
N ALA A 254 -8.10 5.26 16.89
CA ALA A 254 -8.45 3.98 17.49
C ALA A 254 -7.24 3.03 17.52
N SER A 255 -6.44 2.99 16.45
CA SER A 255 -5.25 2.14 16.36
C SER A 255 -4.18 2.52 17.39
N VAL A 256 -3.82 3.81 17.51
CA VAL A 256 -2.81 4.24 18.51
C VAL A 256 -3.32 4.06 19.94
N THR A 257 -4.62 4.26 20.16
CA THR A 257 -5.27 4.01 21.46
C THR A 257 -5.20 2.53 21.82
N ALA A 258 -5.54 1.64 20.89
CA ALA A 258 -5.46 0.19 21.08
C ALA A 258 -4.03 -0.29 21.33
N VAL A 259 -3.04 0.21 20.58
CA VAL A 259 -1.62 -0.08 20.79
C VAL A 259 -1.16 0.40 22.17
N THR A 260 -1.54 1.61 22.58
CA THR A 260 -1.18 2.17 23.88
C THR A 260 -1.80 1.37 25.02
N ALA A 261 -3.08 1.03 24.93
CA ALA A 261 -3.77 0.19 25.89
C ALA A 261 -3.13 -1.20 25.99
N LEU A 262 -2.78 -1.81 24.85
CA LEU A 262 -2.08 -3.09 24.78
C LEU A 262 -0.71 -3.02 25.48
N TYR A 263 0.07 -1.96 25.24
CA TYR A 263 1.34 -1.73 25.91
C TYR A 263 1.18 -1.60 27.42
N LEU A 264 0.26 -0.75 27.89
CA LEU A 264 0.00 -0.56 29.31
C LEU A 264 -0.49 -1.84 29.99
N PHE A 265 -1.34 -2.62 29.32
CA PHE A 265 -1.80 -3.91 29.81
C PHE A 265 -0.66 -4.93 29.88
N SER A 266 0.23 -4.94 28.89
CA SER A 266 1.38 -5.86 28.85
C SER A 266 2.35 -5.66 30.03
N ARG A 267 2.44 -4.45 30.59
CA ARG A 267 3.29 -4.15 31.76
C ARG A 267 2.85 -4.88 33.04
N LYS A 268 1.60 -5.35 33.10
CA LYS A 268 1.07 -6.11 34.23
C LYS A 268 1.41 -7.60 34.18
N ILE A 269 2.04 -8.07 33.10
CA ILE A 269 2.28 -9.48 32.82
C ILE A 269 3.80 -9.72 32.75
N PRO A 270 4.35 -10.77 33.39
CA PRO A 270 5.74 -11.14 33.24
C PRO A 270 5.98 -11.70 31.82
N LEU A 271 6.56 -10.89 30.94
CA LEU A 271 6.81 -11.24 29.55
C LEU A 271 8.31 -11.45 29.27
N PRO A 272 8.68 -12.41 28.40
CA PRO A 272 10.05 -12.58 27.92
C PRO A 272 10.61 -11.29 27.33
N ARG A 273 11.93 -11.12 27.37
CA ARG A 273 12.62 -9.92 26.86
C ARG A 273 12.20 -9.59 25.42
N ARG A 274 12.15 -10.59 24.53
CA ARG A 274 11.76 -10.40 23.12
C ARG A 274 10.33 -9.94 22.95
N THR A 275 9.39 -10.49 23.70
CA THR A 275 7.98 -10.06 23.68
C THR A 275 7.83 -8.61 24.19
N ARG A 276 8.59 -8.24 25.23
CA ARG A 276 8.64 -6.85 25.72
C ARG A 276 9.23 -5.90 24.69
N MET A 277 10.26 -6.32 23.97
CA MET A 277 10.80 -5.55 22.86
C MET A 277 9.76 -5.38 21.76
N ALA A 278 9.08 -6.45 21.34
CA ALA A 278 8.06 -6.38 20.29
C ALA A 278 6.92 -5.39 20.63
N VAL A 279 6.36 -5.44 21.85
CA VAL A 279 5.27 -4.51 22.24
C VAL A 279 5.78 -3.06 22.40
N THR A 280 7.02 -2.87 22.85
CA THR A 280 7.61 -1.52 22.98
C THR A 280 7.93 -0.92 21.61
N SER A 281 8.48 -1.72 20.70
CA SER A 281 8.72 -1.32 19.31
C SER A 281 7.41 -1.02 18.58
N LEU A 282 6.36 -1.79 18.82
CA LEU A 282 5.02 -1.52 18.29
C LEU A 282 4.51 -0.14 18.72
N LEU A 283 4.63 0.21 20.01
CA LEU A 283 4.26 1.54 20.51
C LEU A 283 5.10 2.65 19.87
N ALA A 284 6.42 2.48 19.81
CA ALA A 284 7.32 3.49 19.24
C ALA A 284 7.00 3.78 17.78
N VAL A 285 6.80 2.73 16.97
CA VAL A 285 6.42 2.88 15.56
C VAL A 285 5.02 3.48 15.42
N ALA A 286 4.08 3.18 16.32
CA ALA A 286 2.75 3.80 16.31
C ALA A 286 2.83 5.32 16.54
N CYS A 287 3.67 5.77 17.49
CA CYS A 287 3.91 7.20 17.72
C CYS A 287 4.52 7.89 16.49
N MET A 288 5.52 7.27 15.87
CA MET A 288 6.10 7.78 14.61
C MET A 288 5.05 7.86 13.50
N GLN A 289 4.21 6.84 13.37
CA GLN A 289 3.17 6.78 12.35
C GLN A 289 2.13 7.89 12.51
N VAL A 290 1.72 8.21 13.73
CA VAL A 290 0.83 9.35 14.01
C VAL A 290 1.48 10.66 13.55
N GLY A 291 2.77 10.87 13.88
CA GLY A 291 3.52 12.05 13.42
C GLY A 291 3.57 12.15 11.90
N LEU A 292 3.86 11.04 11.21
CA LEU A 292 3.87 10.98 9.75
C LEU A 292 2.48 11.26 9.14
N GLY A 293 1.41 10.76 9.75
CA GLY A 293 0.04 10.95 9.28
C GLY A 293 -0.43 12.40 9.41
N ILE A 294 -0.20 12.99 10.59
CA ILE A 294 -0.48 14.41 10.83
C ILE A 294 0.38 15.29 9.92
N GLY A 295 1.68 14.99 9.79
CA GLY A 295 2.56 15.73 8.88
C GLY A 295 2.11 15.66 7.41
N THR A 296 1.70 14.47 6.94
CA THR A 296 1.16 14.28 5.59
C THR A 296 -0.08 15.15 5.37
N LEU A 297 -0.93 15.25 6.38
CA LEU A 297 -2.15 16.05 6.35
C LEU A 297 -1.87 17.56 6.33
N LEU A 298 -1.06 18.06 7.26
CA LEU A 298 -0.82 19.50 7.43
C LEU A 298 0.01 20.10 6.28
N LEU A 299 0.88 19.30 5.66
CA LEU A 299 1.76 19.74 4.57
C LEU A 299 1.19 19.46 3.18
N TYR A 300 -0.13 19.25 3.06
CA TYR A 300 -0.83 19.03 1.79
C TYR A 300 -0.28 17.83 1.00
N VAL A 301 -0.08 16.71 1.70
CA VAL A 301 0.29 15.41 1.15
C VAL A 301 1.54 15.51 0.25
N PRO A 302 2.73 15.89 0.77
CA PRO A 302 3.94 15.87 -0.06
C PRO A 302 4.35 14.43 -0.35
N THR A 303 4.75 14.13 -1.60
CA THR A 303 4.98 12.75 -2.06
C THR A 303 5.98 11.96 -1.19
N PRO A 304 7.13 12.51 -0.78
CA PRO A 304 8.05 11.80 0.10
C PRO A 304 7.40 11.44 1.43
N LEU A 305 6.71 12.38 2.07
CA LEU A 305 6.08 12.18 3.37
C LEU A 305 4.92 11.18 3.30
N ALA A 306 4.09 11.28 2.26
CA ALA A 306 3.01 10.34 2.01
C ALA A 306 3.52 8.92 1.72
N ALA A 307 4.66 8.79 1.03
CA ALA A 307 5.32 7.50 0.83
C ALA A 307 5.91 6.95 2.14
N THR A 308 6.58 7.79 2.94
CA THR A 308 7.09 7.40 4.26
C THR A 308 5.97 7.00 5.20
N HIS A 309 4.83 7.68 5.21
CA HIS A 309 3.65 7.30 5.97
C HIS A 309 3.11 5.93 5.53
N GLN A 310 3.05 5.65 4.22
CA GLN A 310 2.64 4.34 3.71
C GLN A 310 3.63 3.23 4.12
N SER A 311 4.93 3.47 4.04
CA SER A 311 5.97 2.54 4.50
C SER A 311 5.93 2.34 6.02
N GLY A 312 5.70 3.40 6.79
CA GLY A 312 5.56 3.37 8.25
C GLY A 312 4.35 2.55 8.68
N SER A 313 3.25 2.58 7.92
CA SER A 313 2.09 1.72 8.15
C SER A 313 2.43 0.24 8.00
N LEU A 314 3.28 -0.11 7.02
CA LEU A 314 3.75 -1.49 6.84
C LEU A 314 4.69 -1.91 7.99
N ALA A 315 5.59 -1.02 8.42
CA ALA A 315 6.44 -1.25 9.59
C ALA A 315 5.61 -1.46 10.86
N LEU A 316 4.55 -0.67 11.06
CA LEU A 316 3.62 -0.81 12.18
C LEU A 316 2.94 -2.18 12.18
N LEU A 317 2.40 -2.59 11.03
CA LEU A 317 1.81 -3.92 10.85
C LEU A 317 2.83 -5.03 11.12
N SER A 318 4.10 -4.83 10.72
CA SER A 318 5.19 -5.78 10.96
C SER A 318 5.47 -5.98 12.45
N MET A 319 5.54 -4.89 13.22
CA MET A 319 5.71 -4.96 14.68
C MET A 319 4.52 -5.67 15.35
N ALA A 320 3.30 -5.44 14.86
CA ALA A 320 2.10 -6.09 15.37
C ALA A 320 2.12 -7.61 15.10
N LEU A 321 2.48 -8.03 13.89
CA LEU A 321 2.65 -9.44 13.53
C LEU A 321 3.78 -10.10 14.30
N TRP A 322 4.90 -9.38 14.52
CA TRP A 322 5.99 -9.87 15.36
C TRP A 322 5.50 -10.11 16.80
N LEU A 323 4.79 -9.16 17.41
CA LEU A 323 4.20 -9.34 18.75
C LEU A 323 3.26 -10.56 18.79
N MET A 324 2.36 -10.70 17.81
CA MET A 324 1.49 -11.88 17.73
C MET A 324 2.30 -13.19 17.64
N SER A 325 3.39 -13.18 16.88
CA SER A 325 4.25 -14.37 16.71
C SER A 325 4.93 -14.80 18.01
N GLU A 326 5.32 -13.83 18.85
CA GLU A 326 5.89 -14.05 20.18
C GLU A 326 4.85 -14.58 21.17
N LEU A 327 3.60 -14.18 21.00
CA LEU A 327 2.48 -14.59 21.85
C LEU A 327 1.83 -15.92 21.46
N ARG A 328 2.32 -16.61 20.42
CA ARG A 328 1.72 -17.88 19.96
C ARG A 328 1.65 -18.94 21.05
N ARG A 329 0.63 -19.79 20.97
CA ARG A 329 0.55 -21.00 21.81
C ARG A 329 1.54 -22.04 21.29
N VAL A 330 2.18 -22.74 22.21
CA VAL A 330 2.84 -24.00 21.91
C VAL A 330 1.73 -25.07 21.95
N PRO A 331 1.49 -25.82 20.87
CA PRO A 331 0.57 -26.97 20.91
C PRO A 331 0.99 -27.90 22.04
N LYS A 332 0.02 -28.40 22.79
CA LYS A 332 0.25 -29.37 23.87
C LYS A 332 0.75 -30.69 23.30
#